data_AF-A0A8C9TLQ3-F1
#
_entry.id   AF-A0A8C9TLQ3-F1
#
_cell.length_a   1.000
_cell.length_b   1.000
_cell.length_c   1.000
_cell.angle_alpha   90.00
_cell.angle_beta   90.00
_cell.angle_gamma   90.00
#
_symmetry.space_group_name_H-M   'P 1'
#
loop_
_entity.id
_entity.type
_entity.pdbx_description
1 polymer ?
#
loop_
_entity_poly.entity_id
_entity_poly.type
_entity_poly.pdbx_seq_one_letter_code
_entity_poly.pdbx_strand_id
1 'polypeptide(L)'
;AQERATARQRHRCSVSEARSPTQIRRPAASRATETGGVCLRARARARLCVRVRVWSRARAPARASCRPTGSAPDARRLAASSSSRFIQDDHCGDAEGGTELQEVVFVIQSQRNSFHAQRAEERRAKLLRQAVELKVNPPTVLLLHSLNHNEGDWSIFPVLPLLFEAHGKTSSWFVFLEEETNVRVGQLRCTLSRFDAGKEWFLGKPLQDKEATIIHHYAFANDPSSFSYPDFAAAWVLSKPLIQRLASKVKEEPPKSDFTIDLKHEIALYIWEDGQGPSLTAVPDLCTDLETSLRARSCITTLSTHMPHCGDPVRKEDIFVAVKTCQKFHMERIPVVKKTWEKDAALLEYYSDYADPSIPTIDLGVPNTERGHCGKTFAILKRFARDVVTQADWLLIVDDDTLISLPRLRTLLRCYNPREPVALGERYGYGLGQGGYSYITGGGGMVFSRMAVSKLLASSCRCYSDNAPDDMVLGMCLNALGIPVTHSPLFHQARPSDYPKDLLVHQTPVSFHKHWNIDPVKVYYEWLAGNAGPTSHPSNWEWRAEL
;
A
#
# COMPACT_ATOMS: atom_id res chain seq x y z
N ALA A 1 -48.20 -26.54 -27.51
CA ALA A 1 -47.18 -25.86 -28.34
C ALA A 1 -46.71 -24.61 -27.60
N GLN A 2 -45.40 -24.37 -27.55
CA GLN A 2 -44.72 -23.20 -26.97
C GLN A 2 -45.37 -21.87 -27.43
N GLU A 3 -45.34 -20.73 -26.74
CA GLU A 3 -44.22 -20.02 -26.11
C GLU A 3 -44.72 -18.76 -25.33
N ARG A 4 -43.87 -18.22 -24.42
CA ARG A 4 -43.75 -16.83 -23.90
C ARG A 4 -44.62 -16.26 -22.74
N ALA A 5 -43.88 -15.92 -21.67
CA ALA A 5 -43.73 -14.61 -21.01
C ALA A 5 -44.52 -14.21 -19.73
N THR A 6 -43.71 -13.83 -18.73
CA THR A 6 -43.87 -12.80 -17.66
C THR A 6 -44.83 -12.99 -16.49
N ALA A 7 -44.28 -12.95 -15.26
CA ALA A 7 -44.76 -12.08 -14.17
C ALA A 7 -43.72 -11.91 -13.03
N ARG A 8 -43.51 -10.66 -12.63
CA ARG A 8 -42.77 -10.19 -11.44
C ARG A 8 -43.56 -10.49 -10.16
N GLN A 9 -42.88 -10.79 -9.06
CA GLN A 9 -43.46 -10.67 -7.72
C GLN A 9 -42.50 -9.93 -6.77
N ARG A 10 -42.97 -8.78 -6.25
CA ARG A 10 -42.39 -8.02 -5.14
C ARG A 10 -43.07 -8.45 -3.85
N HIS A 11 -42.32 -8.69 -2.77
CA HIS A 11 -42.89 -8.77 -1.43
C HIS A 11 -42.47 -7.56 -0.57
N ARG A 12 -43.49 -6.89 -0.01
CA ARG A 12 -43.42 -5.83 1.00
C ARG A 12 -43.25 -6.46 2.38
N CYS A 13 -42.45 -5.83 3.25
CA CYS A 13 -42.50 -6.04 4.70
C CYS A 13 -43.24 -4.87 5.37
N SER A 14 -44.15 -5.21 6.28
CA SER A 14 -44.97 -4.33 7.11
C SER A 14 -44.28 -4.01 8.44
N VAL A 15 -44.55 -2.81 8.94
CA VAL A 15 -44.12 -2.26 10.24
C VAL A 15 -45.16 -2.58 11.31
N SER A 16 -44.74 -2.90 12.53
CA SER A 16 -45.61 -2.83 13.72
C SER A 16 -44.90 -2.09 14.85
N GLU A 17 -45.58 -1.04 15.35
CA GLU A 17 -45.28 -0.33 16.58
C GLU A 17 -45.91 -1.06 17.78
N ALA A 18 -45.26 -1.05 18.93
CA ALA A 18 -45.88 -1.36 20.21
C ALA A 18 -45.43 -0.36 21.30
N ARG A 19 -46.42 0.22 21.97
CA ARG A 19 -46.34 1.22 23.04
C ARG A 19 -46.08 0.59 24.42
N SER A 20 -45.43 1.35 25.29
CA SER A 20 -45.34 1.14 26.75
C SER A 20 -46.67 1.43 27.47
N PRO A 21 -46.82 0.98 28.74
CA PRO A 21 -47.29 1.94 29.75
C PRO A 21 -46.72 1.80 31.19
N THR A 22 -46.64 2.97 31.87
CA THR A 22 -46.85 3.28 33.32
C THR A 22 -45.96 2.65 34.42
N GLN A 23 -45.71 3.22 35.61
CA GLN A 23 -45.58 4.56 36.22
C GLN A 23 -45.26 4.31 37.73
N ILE A 24 -44.71 5.30 38.45
CA ILE A 24 -44.75 5.51 39.93
C ILE A 24 -43.65 4.85 40.81
N ARG A 25 -42.71 5.65 41.36
CA ARG A 25 -42.68 6.18 42.77
C ARG A 25 -41.33 6.89 43.08
N ARG A 26 -41.40 8.10 43.66
CA ARG A 26 -40.34 8.80 44.43
C ARG A 26 -40.60 8.60 45.94
N PRO A 27 -39.59 8.79 46.82
CA PRO A 27 -39.50 9.99 47.67
C PRO A 27 -38.07 10.58 47.76
N ALA A 28 -37.82 11.91 47.71
CA ALA A 28 -37.73 12.91 48.81
C ALA A 28 -36.52 12.69 49.76
N ALA A 29 -35.75 13.65 50.29
CA ALA A 29 -35.48 15.08 50.13
C ALA A 29 -34.30 15.45 51.08
N SER A 30 -33.48 16.48 50.79
CA SER A 30 -33.08 17.58 51.71
C SER A 30 -31.73 18.30 51.39
N ARG A 31 -31.85 19.62 51.26
CA ARG A 31 -30.98 20.81 51.48
C ARG A 31 -29.45 20.67 51.66
N ALA A 32 -28.67 21.54 50.96
CA ALA A 32 -28.08 22.79 51.53
C ALA A 32 -27.07 23.50 50.56
N THR A 33 -27.26 24.82 50.42
CA THR A 33 -26.31 25.97 50.27
C THR A 33 -25.05 25.94 49.38
N GLU A 34 -25.07 26.84 48.37
CA GLU A 34 -24.16 27.97 48.08
C GLU A 34 -22.62 27.87 47.94
N THR A 35 -22.13 28.60 46.92
CA THR A 35 -20.80 29.19 46.64
C THR A 35 -19.72 28.39 45.88
N GLY A 36 -19.45 28.88 44.65
CA GLY A 36 -18.14 29.21 44.05
C GLY A 36 -16.95 28.25 44.15
N GLY A 37 -16.47 27.77 43.01
CA GLY A 37 -15.12 27.19 42.89
C GLY A 37 -14.85 26.51 41.55
N VAL A 38 -13.92 27.05 40.77
CA VAL A 38 -13.44 26.52 39.47
C VAL A 38 -12.44 25.38 39.70
N CYS A 39 -12.63 24.22 39.06
CA CYS A 39 -11.62 23.48 38.28
C CYS A 39 -12.07 22.06 37.86
N LEU A 40 -11.81 21.77 36.58
CA LEU A 40 -11.50 20.47 35.95
C LEU A 40 -12.07 19.17 36.53
N ARG A 41 -12.91 18.47 35.74
CA ARG A 41 -12.59 17.11 35.27
C ARG A 41 -13.49 16.63 34.13
N ALA A 42 -12.81 15.96 33.21
CA ALA A 42 -13.30 15.25 32.04
C ALA A 42 -14.49 14.31 32.30
N ARG A 43 -15.40 14.25 31.32
CA ARG A 43 -16.17 13.05 30.93
C ARG A 43 -16.83 13.30 29.57
N ALA A 44 -16.09 13.06 28.49
CA ALA A 44 -16.70 12.88 27.17
C ALA A 44 -17.15 11.41 27.03
N ARG A 45 -18.46 11.17 27.13
CA ARG A 45 -19.10 10.00 26.52
C ARG A 45 -19.60 10.44 25.15
N ALA A 46 -18.87 10.14 24.09
CA ALA A 46 -19.37 10.26 22.73
C ALA A 46 -19.83 8.89 22.22
N ARG A 47 -21.15 8.70 22.15
CA ARG A 47 -21.77 7.70 21.28
C ARG A 47 -21.76 8.29 19.87
N LEU A 48 -20.99 7.72 18.95
CA LEU A 48 -21.05 8.09 17.55
C LEU A 48 -22.05 7.16 16.82
N CYS A 49 -23.27 7.65 16.64
CA CYS A 49 -24.15 7.17 15.57
C CYS A 49 -23.82 7.97 14.31
N VAL A 50 -23.27 7.32 13.29
CA VAL A 50 -23.11 7.92 11.96
C VAL A 50 -24.49 8.02 11.31
N ARG A 51 -25.06 9.24 11.25
CA ARG A 51 -26.23 9.55 10.42
C ARG A 51 -25.74 9.99 9.05
N VAL A 52 -25.93 9.13 8.05
CA VAL A 52 -25.85 9.49 6.63
C VAL A 52 -26.99 10.46 6.32
N ARG A 53 -26.68 11.73 6.02
CA ARG A 53 -27.67 12.69 5.47
C ARG A 53 -27.73 12.52 3.96
N VAL A 54 -28.81 11.89 3.51
CA VAL A 54 -29.29 11.96 2.13
C VAL A 54 -29.86 13.36 1.89
N TRP A 55 -29.30 14.10 0.94
CA TRP A 55 -29.88 15.37 0.50
C TRP A 55 -31.00 15.11 -0.51
N SER A 56 -32.22 15.55 -0.16
CA SER A 56 -33.37 15.60 -1.07
C SER A 56 -33.80 17.05 -1.34
N ARG A 57 -33.79 17.42 -2.62
CA ARG A 57 -34.54 18.47 -3.35
C ARG A 57 -34.83 19.83 -2.67
N ALA A 58 -34.38 20.91 -3.34
CA ALA A 58 -35.16 22.15 -3.44
C ALA A 58 -34.91 22.93 -4.74
N ARG A 59 -36.02 23.12 -5.48
CA ARG A 59 -36.48 24.24 -6.33
C ARG A 59 -35.57 24.87 -7.41
N ALA A 60 -36.16 24.90 -8.62
CA ALA A 60 -35.73 25.66 -9.79
C ALA A 60 -35.83 27.20 -9.62
N PRO A 61 -35.13 27.95 -10.48
CA PRO A 61 -35.78 29.08 -11.14
C PRO A 61 -35.53 29.17 -12.65
N ALA A 62 -36.57 29.70 -13.31
CA ALA A 62 -36.64 30.54 -14.51
C ALA A 62 -35.83 30.19 -15.78
N ARG A 63 -36.59 29.96 -16.86
CA ARG A 63 -36.18 30.07 -18.26
C ARG A 63 -35.77 31.52 -18.58
N ALA A 64 -34.60 31.69 -19.20
CA ALA A 64 -34.29 32.84 -20.03
C ALA A 64 -33.74 32.33 -21.38
N SER A 65 -34.36 32.78 -22.48
CA SER A 65 -33.93 32.49 -23.83
C SER A 65 -32.88 33.50 -24.28
N CYS A 66 -31.74 33.04 -24.80
CA CYS A 66 -30.90 33.84 -25.70
C CYS A 66 -30.43 32.97 -26.87
N ARG A 67 -30.59 33.50 -28.08
CA ARG A 67 -30.13 32.94 -29.36
C ARG A 67 -28.59 32.98 -29.48
N PRO A 68 -27.98 32.18 -30.36
CA PRO A 68 -26.53 32.12 -30.51
C PRO A 68 -26.02 33.28 -31.38
N THR A 69 -24.99 33.97 -30.92
CA THR A 69 -24.17 34.88 -31.72
C THR A 69 -22.69 34.62 -31.48
N GLY A 70 -21.99 34.17 -32.52
CA GLY A 70 -20.67 34.67 -32.88
C GLY A 70 -19.43 34.13 -32.15
N SER A 71 -18.55 33.55 -32.97
CA SER A 71 -17.07 33.57 -32.91
C SER A 71 -16.35 32.85 -31.76
N ALA A 72 -15.85 31.64 -32.07
CA ALA A 72 -14.67 31.05 -31.45
C ALA A 72 -13.39 31.69 -32.03
N PRO A 73 -12.31 31.87 -31.23
CA PRO A 73 -10.99 32.16 -31.77
C PRO A 73 -10.23 30.86 -32.10
N ASP A 74 -9.59 30.90 -33.27
CA ASP A 74 -8.70 29.92 -33.89
C ASP A 74 -7.58 29.43 -32.97
N ALA A 75 -7.51 28.10 -32.78
CA ALA A 75 -6.30 27.40 -32.38
C ALA A 75 -5.66 26.80 -33.65
N ARG A 76 -4.81 27.57 -34.31
CA ARG A 76 -3.86 27.05 -35.32
C ARG A 76 -2.44 27.21 -34.82
N ARG A 77 -1.65 26.17 -35.11
CA ARG A 77 -0.17 26.07 -35.10
C ARG A 77 0.47 25.79 -33.75
N LEU A 78 0.73 24.49 -33.52
CA LEU A 78 2.07 23.96 -33.24
C LEU A 78 2.09 22.49 -33.70
N ALA A 79 2.07 22.32 -35.02
CA ALA A 79 2.53 21.09 -35.67
C ALA A 79 3.86 21.43 -36.33
N ALA A 80 4.96 20.99 -35.73
CA ALA A 80 6.28 21.02 -36.35
C ALA A 80 7.15 19.86 -35.83
N SER A 81 7.50 19.00 -36.79
CA SER A 81 8.69 18.14 -36.87
C SER A 81 8.94 17.09 -35.76
N SER A 82 8.34 15.93 -35.94
CA SER A 82 8.97 14.67 -35.54
C SER A 82 10.15 14.38 -36.47
N SER A 83 11.35 14.76 -36.04
CA SER A 83 12.58 14.19 -36.57
C SER A 83 13.12 13.25 -35.50
N SER A 84 13.17 11.96 -35.84
CA SER A 84 13.79 10.90 -35.05
C SER A 84 15.29 11.21 -34.90
N ARG A 85 15.69 11.83 -33.80
CA ARG A 85 17.07 11.75 -33.32
C ARG A 85 17.15 10.60 -32.35
N PHE A 86 17.91 9.58 -32.72
CA PHE A 86 18.42 8.59 -31.79
C PHE A 86 19.10 9.35 -30.64
N ILE A 87 18.56 9.25 -29.43
CA ILE A 87 19.20 9.78 -28.23
C ILE A 87 20.36 8.84 -27.91
N GLN A 88 21.54 9.21 -28.39
CA GLN A 88 22.81 8.56 -28.06
C GLN A 88 23.79 9.54 -27.39
N ASP A 89 23.36 10.77 -27.10
CA ASP A 89 24.17 11.77 -26.42
C ASP A 89 23.77 11.90 -24.95
N ASP A 90 24.62 11.39 -24.05
CA ASP A 90 24.57 11.68 -22.60
C ASP A 90 25.01 13.13 -22.29
N HIS A 91 25.33 13.93 -23.32
CA HIS A 91 25.65 15.34 -23.19
C HIS A 91 24.37 16.17 -23.38
N CYS A 92 23.77 16.53 -22.24
CA CYS A 92 23.09 17.81 -22.17
C CYS A 92 24.04 18.89 -22.71
N GLY A 93 23.65 19.60 -23.76
CA GLY A 93 24.36 20.81 -24.13
C GLY A 93 24.49 21.70 -22.90
N ASP A 94 25.65 22.35 -22.74
CA ASP A 94 25.93 23.33 -21.69
C ASP A 94 24.98 24.52 -21.83
N ALA A 95 23.72 24.33 -21.45
CA ALA A 95 22.78 25.41 -21.29
C ALA A 95 23.19 26.16 -20.02
N GLU A 96 23.60 27.42 -20.16
CA GLU A 96 23.75 28.34 -19.04
C GLU A 96 22.46 28.31 -18.21
N GLY A 97 22.54 27.76 -16.99
CA GLY A 97 21.38 27.57 -16.09
C GLY A 97 20.83 26.13 -15.98
N GLY A 98 21.52 25.10 -16.48
CA GLY A 98 21.13 23.70 -16.31
C GLY A 98 21.28 23.19 -14.86
N THR A 99 20.37 22.31 -14.43
CA THR A 99 20.40 21.68 -13.09
C THR A 99 21.74 21.00 -12.81
N GLU A 100 22.49 21.49 -11.83
CA GLU A 100 23.71 20.83 -11.39
C GLU A 100 23.38 19.60 -10.54
N LEU A 101 24.13 18.50 -10.70
CA LEU A 101 23.82 17.25 -10.00
C LEU A 101 23.95 17.39 -8.47
N GLN A 102 24.82 18.28 -7.98
CA GLN A 102 24.96 18.59 -6.56
C GLN A 102 23.71 19.24 -5.94
N GLU A 103 22.84 19.84 -6.77
CA GLU A 103 21.56 20.40 -6.34
C GLU A 103 20.43 19.35 -6.27
N VAL A 104 20.73 18.08 -6.56
CA VAL A 104 19.78 16.97 -6.49
C VAL A 104 19.99 16.17 -5.22
N VAL A 105 18.90 15.95 -4.48
CA VAL A 105 18.84 15.03 -3.33
C VAL A 105 18.08 13.78 -3.76
N PHE A 106 18.76 12.63 -3.75
CA PHE A 106 18.10 11.34 -3.88
C PHE A 106 17.68 10.84 -2.50
N VAL A 107 16.40 10.50 -2.34
CA VAL A 107 15.84 9.88 -1.14
C VAL A 107 15.41 8.46 -1.48
N ILE A 108 16.20 7.48 -1.05
CA ILE A 108 15.90 6.07 -1.25
C ILE A 108 14.97 5.61 -0.12
N GLN A 109 13.74 5.24 -0.45
CA GLN A 109 12.69 4.72 0.43
C GLN A 109 13.04 3.31 0.94
N SER A 110 14.09 3.25 1.72
CA SER A 110 14.73 2.01 2.16
C SER A 110 14.20 1.52 3.50
N GLN A 111 14.44 0.23 3.79
CA GLN A 111 13.94 -0.44 4.99
C GLN A 111 15.08 -0.99 5.85
N ARG A 112 14.84 -1.12 7.17
CA ARG A 112 15.87 -1.52 8.15
C ARG A 112 16.31 -2.99 8.07
N ASN A 113 15.52 -3.86 7.46
CA ASN A 113 15.90 -5.26 7.32
C ASN A 113 17.20 -5.37 6.51
N SER A 114 18.08 -6.31 6.88
CA SER A 114 19.43 -6.43 6.32
C SER A 114 19.45 -6.55 4.79
N PHE A 115 18.50 -7.29 4.19
CA PHE A 115 18.35 -7.42 2.75
C PHE A 115 18.08 -6.07 2.06
N HIS A 116 17.15 -5.30 2.61
CA HIS A 116 16.74 -3.99 2.07
C HIS A 116 17.84 -2.95 2.29
N ALA A 117 18.40 -2.86 3.49
CA ALA A 117 19.51 -1.98 3.82
C ALA A 117 20.72 -2.21 2.89
N GLN A 118 21.08 -3.46 2.60
CA GLN A 118 22.13 -3.79 1.65
C GLN A 118 21.81 -3.29 0.23
N ARG A 119 20.60 -3.55 -0.27
CA ARG A 119 20.14 -3.08 -1.59
C ARG A 119 20.16 -1.55 -1.69
N ALA A 120 19.75 -0.87 -0.63
CA ALA A 120 19.76 0.59 -0.56
C ALA A 120 21.18 1.17 -0.66
N GLU A 121 22.15 0.56 0.03
CA GLU A 121 23.55 0.97 -0.06
C GLU A 121 24.17 0.66 -1.43
N GLU A 122 23.84 -0.48 -2.04
CA GLU A 122 24.24 -0.80 -3.42
C GLU A 122 23.69 0.24 -4.41
N ARG A 123 22.43 0.65 -4.23
CA ARG A 123 21.78 1.70 -5.03
C ARG A 123 22.48 3.04 -4.85
N ARG A 124 22.77 3.43 -3.62
CA ARG A 124 23.52 4.64 -3.28
C ARG A 124 24.90 4.67 -3.94
N ALA A 125 25.66 3.57 -3.81
CA ALA A 125 26.97 3.44 -4.45
C ALA A 125 26.89 3.57 -5.97
N LYS A 126 25.87 2.99 -6.61
CA LYS A 126 25.62 3.13 -8.06
C LYS A 126 25.37 4.58 -8.49
N LEU A 127 24.56 5.33 -7.74
CA LEU A 127 24.28 6.74 -8.03
C LEU A 127 25.54 7.61 -7.90
N LEU A 128 26.30 7.44 -6.83
CA LEU A 128 27.52 8.21 -6.58
C LEU A 128 28.62 7.89 -7.60
N ARG A 129 28.76 6.63 -8.01
CA ARG A 129 29.71 6.23 -9.05
C ARG A 129 29.41 6.89 -10.40
N GLN A 130 28.14 6.99 -10.81
CA GLN A 130 27.77 7.69 -12.04
C GLN A 130 28.18 9.16 -12.01
N ALA A 131 28.11 9.84 -10.85
CA ALA A 131 28.59 11.21 -10.74
C ALA A 131 30.10 11.34 -11.01
N VAL A 132 30.89 10.36 -10.51
CA VAL A 132 32.35 10.28 -10.79
C VAL A 132 32.61 10.03 -12.27
N GLU A 133 31.89 9.10 -12.89
CA GLU A 133 32.02 8.78 -14.33
C GLU A 133 31.66 9.98 -15.22
N LEU A 134 30.64 10.75 -14.83
CA LEU A 134 30.22 11.99 -15.48
C LEU A 134 31.14 13.19 -15.17
N LYS A 135 32.13 13.03 -14.28
CA LYS A 135 33.05 14.08 -13.83
C LYS A 135 32.33 15.32 -13.29
N VAL A 136 31.24 15.12 -12.55
CA VAL A 136 30.46 16.18 -11.90
C VAL A 136 30.50 16.01 -10.38
N ASN A 137 30.19 17.09 -9.65
CA ASN A 137 30.06 17.00 -8.20
C ASN A 137 28.90 16.05 -7.81
N PRO A 138 29.11 15.20 -6.80
CA PRO A 138 28.14 14.17 -6.46
C PRO A 138 26.86 14.75 -5.85
N PRO A 139 25.71 14.09 -6.07
CA PRO A 139 24.46 14.45 -5.41
C PRO A 139 24.48 14.02 -3.95
N THR A 140 23.55 14.55 -3.16
CA THR A 140 23.25 13.97 -1.85
C THR A 140 22.39 12.73 -2.04
N VAL A 141 22.74 11.61 -1.40
CA VAL A 141 21.95 10.37 -1.44
C VAL A 141 21.66 9.91 -0.01
N LEU A 142 20.37 9.91 0.34
CA LEU A 142 19.83 9.62 1.66
C LEU A 142 19.12 8.27 1.66
N LEU A 143 19.32 7.49 2.73
CA LEU A 143 18.63 6.24 2.97
C LEU A 143 17.63 6.43 4.10
N LEU A 144 16.34 6.36 3.77
CA LEU A 144 15.25 6.68 4.69
C LEU A 144 15.34 5.94 6.03
N HIS A 145 15.66 4.64 6.02
CA HIS A 145 15.80 3.83 7.23
C HIS A 145 16.92 4.27 8.18
N SER A 146 17.87 5.08 7.69
CA SER A 146 19.06 5.54 8.44
C SER A 146 18.94 6.99 8.94
N LEU A 147 17.91 7.73 8.51
CA LEU A 147 17.80 9.16 8.81
C LEU A 147 17.50 9.43 10.29
N ASN A 148 16.62 8.64 10.90
CA ASN A 148 16.30 8.73 12.32
C ASN A 148 15.69 7.39 12.84
N HIS A 149 15.16 7.40 14.06
CA HIS A 149 14.54 6.22 14.68
C HIS A 149 13.01 6.12 14.51
N ASN A 150 12.38 7.04 13.79
CA ASN A 150 10.94 7.07 13.57
C ASN A 150 10.54 6.07 12.49
N GLU A 151 9.85 5.00 12.89
CA GLU A 151 9.31 4.03 11.93
C GLU A 151 8.28 4.64 10.98
N GLY A 152 7.65 5.77 11.32
CA GLY A 152 6.70 6.47 10.44
C GLY A 152 7.31 7.10 9.20
N ASP A 153 8.64 7.22 9.12
CA ASP A 153 9.33 7.92 8.03
C ASP A 153 9.12 7.30 6.66
N TRP A 154 8.80 5.99 6.57
CA TRP A 154 8.44 5.37 5.30
C TRP A 154 7.22 6.02 4.64
N SER A 155 6.35 6.67 5.41
CA SER A 155 5.20 7.43 4.89
C SER A 155 5.59 8.79 4.30
N ILE A 156 6.88 9.16 4.30
CA ILE A 156 7.45 10.41 3.80
C ILE A 156 7.00 11.66 4.56
N PHE A 157 5.73 11.78 4.97
CA PHE A 157 5.21 12.96 5.66
C PHE A 157 6.06 13.36 6.88
N PRO A 158 6.40 12.46 7.82
CA PRO A 158 7.17 12.85 9.01
C PRO A 158 8.59 13.33 8.69
N VAL A 159 9.17 12.89 7.56
CA VAL A 159 10.54 13.23 7.19
C VAL A 159 10.64 14.51 6.34
N LEU A 160 9.55 14.97 5.71
CA LEU A 160 9.55 16.18 4.87
C LEU A 160 10.14 17.42 5.57
N PRO A 161 9.75 17.76 6.82
CA PRO A 161 10.42 18.78 7.61
C PRO A 161 11.93 18.63 7.70
N LEU A 162 12.41 17.43 8.00
CA LEU A 162 13.83 17.13 8.22
C LEU A 162 14.62 17.23 6.91
N LEU A 163 14.05 16.73 5.81
CA LEU A 163 14.65 16.83 4.48
C LEU A 163 14.82 18.29 4.06
N PHE A 164 13.78 19.11 4.24
CA PHE A 164 13.84 20.52 3.86
C PHE A 164 14.79 21.33 4.74
N GLU A 165 14.81 21.08 6.05
CA GLU A 165 15.71 21.75 6.98
C GLU A 165 17.18 21.44 6.65
N ALA A 166 17.50 20.18 6.36
CA ALA A 166 18.87 19.74 6.08
C ALA A 166 19.36 20.14 4.67
N HIS A 167 18.50 20.07 3.65
CA HIS A 167 18.95 20.17 2.25
C HIS A 167 18.20 21.22 1.41
N GLY A 168 17.10 21.79 1.91
CA GLY A 168 16.25 22.71 1.14
C GLY A 168 16.95 24.01 0.72
N LYS A 169 18.01 24.43 1.43
CA LYS A 169 18.78 25.63 1.06
C LYS A 169 19.70 25.40 -0.14
N THR A 170 20.29 24.22 -0.23
CA THR A 170 21.38 23.87 -1.17
C THR A 170 20.90 23.07 -2.38
N SER A 171 19.65 22.64 -2.40
CA SER A 171 19.15 21.70 -3.41
C SER A 171 17.90 22.22 -4.10
N SER A 172 17.83 22.01 -5.41
CA SER A 172 16.74 22.41 -6.29
C SER A 172 15.70 21.31 -6.47
N TRP A 173 16.11 20.05 -6.32
CA TRP A 173 15.27 18.87 -6.61
C TRP A 173 15.42 17.77 -5.56
N PHE A 174 14.31 17.13 -5.21
CA PHE A 174 14.25 15.94 -4.36
C PHE A 174 13.65 14.79 -5.17
N VAL A 175 14.45 13.76 -5.42
CA VAL A 175 14.10 12.58 -6.22
C VAL A 175 13.91 11.41 -5.28
N PHE A 176 12.69 10.88 -5.21
CA PHE A 176 12.35 9.75 -4.37
C PHE A 176 12.43 8.45 -5.18
N LEU A 177 13.13 7.45 -4.64
CA LEU A 177 13.40 6.17 -5.29
C LEU A 177 13.01 5.01 -4.40
N GLU A 178 12.56 3.90 -4.98
CA GLU A 178 12.56 2.60 -4.30
C GLU A 178 13.95 1.93 -4.45
N GLU A 179 14.22 0.90 -3.65
CA GLU A 179 15.53 0.24 -3.58
C GLU A 179 15.89 -0.48 -4.91
N GLU A 180 14.89 -0.93 -5.66
CA GLU A 180 14.98 -1.52 -7.01
C GLU A 180 15.22 -0.52 -8.13
N THR A 181 14.84 0.75 -7.97
CA THR A 181 14.80 1.71 -9.08
C THR A 181 16.22 2.04 -9.55
N ASN A 182 16.59 1.55 -10.73
CA ASN A 182 17.79 2.00 -11.44
C ASN A 182 17.55 3.42 -11.99
N VAL A 183 18.60 4.24 -12.01
CA VAL A 183 18.53 5.61 -12.54
C VAL A 183 19.74 5.85 -13.45
N ARG A 184 19.49 6.40 -14.64
CA ARG A 184 20.52 6.99 -15.50
C ARG A 184 20.68 8.45 -15.15
N VAL A 185 21.68 8.74 -14.32
CA VAL A 185 21.83 10.05 -13.66
C VAL A 185 22.05 11.18 -14.67
N GLY A 186 22.80 10.93 -15.76
CA GLY A 186 23.00 11.91 -16.83
C GLY A 186 21.70 12.32 -17.52
N GLN A 187 20.85 11.33 -17.87
CA GLN A 187 19.56 11.58 -18.51
C GLN A 187 18.55 12.21 -17.55
N LEU A 188 18.55 11.80 -16.27
CA LEU A 188 17.73 12.44 -15.24
C LEU A 188 18.04 13.93 -15.12
N ARG A 189 19.34 14.28 -15.05
CA ARG A 189 19.79 15.68 -15.04
C ARG A 189 19.24 16.46 -16.23
N CYS A 190 19.30 15.87 -17.43
CA CYS A 190 18.78 16.48 -18.65
C CYS A 190 17.27 16.65 -18.68
N THR A 191 16.53 15.79 -18.00
CA THR A 191 15.08 15.93 -17.89
C THR A 191 14.71 16.98 -16.86
N LEU A 192 15.40 17.04 -15.71
CA LEU A 192 15.14 18.06 -14.69
C LEU A 192 15.45 19.47 -15.18
N SER A 193 16.47 19.66 -16.03
CA SER A 193 16.80 20.98 -16.59
C SER A 193 15.73 21.55 -17.55
N ARG A 194 14.73 20.75 -17.94
CA ARG A 194 13.58 21.21 -18.75
C ARG A 194 12.53 21.94 -17.91
N PHE A 195 12.61 21.84 -16.58
CA PHE A 195 11.64 22.40 -15.65
C PHE A 195 12.26 23.56 -14.88
N ASP A 196 11.50 24.62 -14.70
CA ASP A 196 11.89 25.78 -13.90
C ASP A 196 11.87 25.42 -12.40
N ALA A 197 13.05 25.23 -11.80
CA ALA A 197 13.20 24.85 -10.39
C ALA A 197 12.63 25.87 -9.40
N GLY A 198 12.35 27.11 -9.83
CA GLY A 198 11.71 28.15 -9.03
C GLY A 198 10.19 27.98 -8.88
N LYS A 199 9.58 27.00 -9.56
CA LYS A 199 8.14 26.70 -9.48
C LYS A 199 7.87 25.40 -8.73
N GLU A 200 6.64 25.23 -8.25
CA GLU A 200 6.18 23.96 -7.69
C GLU A 200 5.99 22.91 -8.79
N TRP A 201 6.78 21.83 -8.72
CA TRP A 201 6.69 20.70 -9.63
C TRP A 201 6.54 19.41 -8.85
N PHE A 202 5.50 18.66 -9.20
CA PHE A 202 5.29 17.28 -8.80
C PHE A 202 5.41 16.40 -10.04
N LEU A 203 6.53 15.72 -10.21
CA LEU A 203 6.86 14.97 -11.42
C LEU A 203 6.83 13.46 -11.16
N GLY A 204 6.38 12.67 -12.14
CA GLY A 204 6.40 11.21 -12.03
C GLY A 204 5.80 10.51 -13.24
N LYS A 205 5.87 9.18 -13.24
CA LYS A 205 5.09 8.34 -14.15
C LYS A 205 3.66 8.21 -13.59
N PRO A 206 2.61 8.63 -14.31
CA PRO A 206 1.25 8.61 -13.77
C PRO A 206 0.68 7.18 -13.72
N LEU A 207 0.02 6.88 -12.61
CA LEU A 207 -0.94 5.79 -12.47
C LEU A 207 -2.34 6.38 -12.38
N GLN A 208 -3.32 5.62 -12.87
CA GLN A 208 -4.74 5.96 -12.82
C GLN A 208 -5.55 4.71 -12.52
N ASP A 209 -6.61 4.89 -11.74
CA ASP A 209 -7.59 3.84 -11.50
C ASP A 209 -8.59 3.79 -12.66
N LYS A 210 -9.00 2.57 -13.01
CA LYS A 210 -10.07 2.36 -14.00
C LYS A 210 -11.45 2.37 -13.36
N GLU A 211 -11.52 2.02 -12.08
CA GLU A 211 -12.75 1.87 -11.31
C GLU A 211 -12.53 2.41 -9.89
N ALA A 212 -13.62 2.73 -9.19
CA ALA A 212 -13.52 3.21 -7.82
C ALA A 212 -13.02 2.08 -6.89
N THR A 213 -11.88 2.29 -6.24
CA THR A 213 -11.21 1.25 -5.47
C THR A 213 -11.46 1.40 -3.96
N ILE A 214 -11.42 0.29 -3.24
CA ILE A 214 -11.50 0.31 -1.77
C ILE A 214 -10.23 0.86 -1.13
N ILE A 215 -9.06 0.63 -1.75
CA ILE A 215 -7.76 1.07 -1.23
C ILE A 215 -7.62 2.60 -1.25
N HIS A 216 -8.41 3.30 -2.07
CA HIS A 216 -8.51 4.77 -2.08
C HIS A 216 -9.79 5.28 -1.42
N HIS A 217 -10.48 4.46 -0.63
CA HIS A 217 -11.75 4.81 0.02
C HIS A 217 -12.79 5.38 -0.95
N TYR A 218 -12.80 4.90 -2.20
CA TYR A 218 -13.68 5.39 -3.27
C TYR A 218 -13.52 6.89 -3.55
N ALA A 219 -12.33 7.45 -3.32
CA ALA A 219 -11.97 8.77 -3.84
C ALA A 219 -12.20 8.79 -5.36
N PHE A 220 -12.72 9.91 -5.87
CA PHE A 220 -13.05 10.07 -7.30
C PHE A 220 -14.00 9.01 -7.86
N ALA A 221 -14.89 8.40 -7.05
CA ALA A 221 -15.74 7.28 -7.49
C ALA A 221 -16.58 7.51 -8.76
N ASN A 222 -16.90 8.78 -9.08
CA ASN A 222 -17.67 9.12 -10.28
C ASN A 222 -16.80 9.20 -11.55
N ASP A 223 -15.49 9.44 -11.40
CA ASP A 223 -14.51 9.51 -12.49
C ASP A 223 -13.11 9.16 -11.96
N PRO A 224 -12.82 7.87 -11.71
CA PRO A 224 -11.54 7.44 -11.13
C PRO A 224 -10.32 7.85 -11.98
N SER A 225 -10.51 7.94 -13.30
CA SER A 225 -9.48 8.36 -14.25
C SER A 225 -9.12 9.86 -14.16
N SER A 226 -9.93 10.68 -13.50
CA SER A 226 -9.69 12.12 -13.39
C SER A 226 -8.48 12.48 -12.53
N PHE A 227 -8.00 11.55 -11.71
CA PHE A 227 -6.90 11.77 -10.79
C PHE A 227 -5.71 10.86 -11.14
N SER A 228 -4.49 11.41 -11.03
CA SER A 228 -3.26 10.68 -11.28
C SER A 228 -2.32 10.80 -10.09
N TYR A 229 -1.68 9.70 -9.76
CA TYR A 229 -0.71 9.59 -8.68
C TYR A 229 0.54 8.85 -9.19
N PRO A 230 1.72 9.09 -8.58
CA PRO A 230 2.97 8.60 -9.15
C PRO A 230 3.14 7.09 -8.94
N ASP A 231 3.74 6.44 -9.93
CA ASP A 231 4.32 5.11 -9.80
C ASP A 231 5.66 5.21 -9.06
N PHE A 232 5.70 4.83 -7.79
CA PHE A 232 6.92 4.93 -6.97
C PHE A 232 8.09 4.09 -7.52
N ALA A 233 7.80 2.97 -8.19
CA ALA A 233 8.83 2.13 -8.79
C ALA A 233 9.57 2.85 -9.94
N ALA A 234 8.93 3.85 -10.57
CA ALA A 234 9.49 4.66 -11.65
C ALA A 234 10.26 5.90 -11.17
N ALA A 235 10.34 6.13 -9.85
CA ALA A 235 10.69 7.40 -9.22
C ALA A 235 9.63 8.50 -9.34
N TRP A 236 9.70 9.45 -8.41
CA TRP A 236 8.95 10.70 -8.43
C TRP A 236 9.79 11.84 -7.88
N VAL A 237 9.47 13.07 -8.27
CA VAL A 237 10.33 14.23 -8.00
C VAL A 237 9.51 15.41 -7.49
N LEU A 238 10.05 16.10 -6.48
CA LEU A 238 9.56 17.37 -5.99
C LEU A 238 10.60 18.47 -6.23
N SER A 239 10.16 19.63 -6.69
CA SER A 239 11.00 20.83 -6.69
C SER A 239 11.13 21.43 -5.28
N LYS A 240 12.17 22.25 -5.08
CA LYS A 240 12.43 22.98 -3.83
C LYS A 240 11.21 23.77 -3.30
N PRO A 241 10.50 24.60 -4.09
CA PRO A 241 9.34 25.33 -3.59
C PRO A 241 8.23 24.40 -3.09
N LEU A 242 8.00 23.27 -3.77
CA LEU A 242 6.97 22.32 -3.38
C LEU A 242 7.33 21.60 -2.08
N ILE A 243 8.55 21.08 -1.94
CA ILE A 243 8.96 20.43 -0.69
C ILE A 243 8.98 21.42 0.49
N GLN A 244 9.32 22.69 0.24
CA GLN A 244 9.23 23.76 1.25
C GLN A 244 7.78 23.93 1.75
N ARG A 245 6.82 24.05 0.81
CA ARG A 245 5.40 24.15 1.15
C ARG A 245 4.94 22.94 1.95
N LEU A 246 5.28 21.73 1.51
CA LEU A 246 4.87 20.50 2.18
C LEU A 246 5.51 20.34 3.56
N ALA A 247 6.78 20.71 3.73
CA ALA A 247 7.48 20.69 5.01
C ALA A 247 6.83 21.62 6.05
N SER A 248 6.37 22.79 5.65
CA SER A 248 5.57 23.67 6.50
C SER A 248 4.18 23.09 6.76
N LYS A 249 3.48 22.66 5.70
CA LYS A 249 2.11 22.15 5.77
C LYS A 249 1.99 20.95 6.69
N VAL A 250 2.90 19.97 6.65
CA VAL A 250 2.83 18.79 7.53
C VAL A 250 2.96 19.15 9.01
N LYS A 251 3.69 20.23 9.36
CA LYS A 251 3.78 20.70 10.74
C LYS A 251 2.48 21.35 11.23
N GLU A 252 1.81 22.09 10.36
CA GLU A 252 0.61 22.88 10.68
C GLU A 252 -0.67 22.04 10.54
N GLU A 253 -0.75 21.25 9.49
CA GLU A 253 -1.90 20.46 9.06
C GLU A 253 -1.45 19.06 8.63
N PRO A 254 -1.09 18.17 9.58
CA PRO A 254 -0.72 16.80 9.25
C PRO A 254 -1.87 16.07 8.53
N PRO A 255 -1.58 14.97 7.80
CA PRO A 255 -2.60 14.18 7.13
C PRO A 255 -3.78 13.84 8.05
N LYS A 256 -5.01 14.06 7.55
CA LYS A 256 -6.25 13.92 8.35
C LYS A 256 -6.59 12.47 8.71
N SER A 257 -6.12 11.52 7.90
CA SER A 257 -6.34 10.09 8.13
C SER A 257 -5.34 9.57 9.14
N ASP A 258 -5.83 8.87 10.17
CA ASP A 258 -4.95 8.11 11.06
C ASP A 258 -4.34 6.89 10.35
N PHE A 259 -4.88 6.46 9.22
CA PHE A 259 -4.40 5.32 8.46
C PHE A 259 -3.58 5.75 7.24
N THR A 260 -2.49 5.03 7.00
CA THR A 260 -1.69 5.07 5.76
C THR A 260 -1.86 3.72 5.06
N ILE A 261 -2.60 3.71 3.95
CA ILE A 261 -3.03 2.50 3.23
C ILE A 261 -2.34 2.44 1.87
N ASP A 262 -2.54 3.47 1.04
CA ASP A 262 -1.87 3.60 -0.25
C ASP A 262 -1.14 4.94 -0.35
N LEU A 263 0.11 4.92 0.11
CA LEU A 263 0.93 6.11 0.29
C LEU A 263 1.08 6.97 -0.97
N LYS A 264 1.18 6.33 -2.15
CA LYS A 264 1.37 7.03 -3.42
C LYS A 264 0.16 7.90 -3.77
N HIS A 265 -1.06 7.38 -3.55
CA HIS A 265 -2.30 8.11 -3.74
C HIS A 265 -2.49 9.17 -2.65
N GLU A 266 -2.17 8.85 -1.39
CA GLU A 266 -2.28 9.76 -0.25
C GLU A 266 -1.35 10.99 -0.39
N ILE A 267 -0.08 10.80 -0.79
CA ILE A 267 0.84 11.91 -1.08
C ILE A 267 0.31 12.77 -2.23
N ALA A 268 -0.16 12.14 -3.30
CA ALA A 268 -0.70 12.89 -4.44
C ALA A 268 -1.90 13.75 -4.03
N LEU A 269 -2.83 13.21 -3.24
CA LEU A 269 -3.97 13.96 -2.70
C LEU A 269 -3.52 15.12 -1.82
N TYR A 270 -2.54 14.88 -0.95
CA TYR A 270 -2.03 15.87 -0.02
C TYR A 270 -1.34 17.05 -0.73
N ILE A 271 -0.63 16.75 -1.83
CA ILE A 271 0.00 17.75 -2.71
C ILE A 271 -1.06 18.54 -3.49
N TRP A 272 -2.04 17.85 -4.07
CA TRP A 272 -3.09 18.43 -4.92
C TRP A 272 -4.03 19.36 -4.15
N GLU A 273 -4.32 19.06 -2.88
CA GLU A 273 -5.05 19.94 -1.96
C GLU A 273 -6.38 20.47 -2.54
N ASP A 274 -7.27 19.57 -2.92
CA ASP A 274 -8.56 19.90 -3.51
C ASP A 274 -8.46 20.86 -4.73
N GLY A 275 -7.34 20.80 -5.47
CA GLY A 275 -7.06 21.59 -6.66
C GLY A 275 -6.31 22.90 -6.40
N GLN A 276 -5.89 23.17 -5.16
CA GLN A 276 -5.11 24.37 -4.82
C GLN A 276 -3.61 24.19 -5.03
N GLY A 277 -3.12 22.95 -5.01
CA GLY A 277 -1.73 22.59 -5.30
C GLY A 277 -1.53 22.03 -6.71
N PRO A 278 -0.28 21.74 -7.11
CA PRO A 278 0.02 21.20 -8.42
C PRO A 278 -0.48 19.75 -8.56
N SER A 279 -1.07 19.42 -9.70
CA SER A 279 -1.30 18.04 -10.10
C SER A 279 0.01 17.35 -10.52
N LEU A 280 0.01 16.02 -10.52
CA LEU A 280 1.13 15.24 -11.05
C LEU A 280 1.37 15.59 -12.53
N THR A 281 2.58 16.02 -12.83
CA THR A 281 3.06 16.26 -14.19
C THR A 281 3.72 14.98 -14.70
N ALA A 282 3.20 14.43 -15.79
CA ALA A 282 3.72 13.21 -16.39
C ALA A 282 5.14 13.44 -16.95
N VAL A 283 6.06 12.53 -16.61
CA VAL A 283 7.38 12.45 -17.21
C VAL A 283 7.52 11.08 -17.90
N PRO A 284 7.26 10.99 -19.22
CA PRO A 284 7.23 9.72 -19.95
C PRO A 284 8.53 8.92 -19.90
N ASP A 285 9.66 9.61 -19.69
CA ASP A 285 10.99 9.00 -19.63
C ASP A 285 11.24 8.28 -18.28
N LEU A 286 10.39 8.48 -17.27
CA LEU A 286 10.39 7.68 -16.04
C LEU A 286 9.61 6.39 -16.28
N CYS A 287 10.29 5.24 -16.22
CA CYS A 287 9.74 3.95 -16.61
C CYS A 287 9.86 2.89 -15.51
N THR A 288 9.15 1.78 -15.70
CA THR A 288 9.27 0.56 -14.89
C THR A 288 9.63 -0.68 -15.71
N ASP A 289 10.12 -0.47 -16.94
CA ASP A 289 10.65 -1.56 -17.77
C ASP A 289 11.89 -2.19 -17.13
N LEU A 290 12.05 -3.49 -17.38
CA LEU A 290 13.28 -4.19 -17.03
C LEU A 290 14.46 -3.61 -17.81
N GLU A 291 15.59 -3.41 -17.15
CA GLU A 291 16.81 -2.85 -17.73
C GLU A 291 17.29 -3.61 -18.98
N THR A 292 17.00 -4.90 -19.06
CA THR A 292 17.32 -5.76 -20.21
C THR A 292 16.37 -5.60 -21.41
N SER A 293 15.27 -4.87 -21.27
CA SER A 293 14.27 -4.64 -22.31
C SER A 293 14.74 -3.62 -23.36
N LEU A 294 14.32 -3.79 -24.62
CA LEU A 294 14.57 -2.80 -25.66
C LEU A 294 13.89 -1.45 -25.36
N ARG A 295 12.72 -1.47 -24.71
CA ARG A 295 12.00 -0.26 -24.31
C ARG A 295 12.76 0.55 -23.26
N ALA A 296 13.58 -0.11 -22.44
CA ALA A 296 14.39 0.55 -21.43
C ALA A 296 15.47 1.48 -22.01
N ARG A 297 15.75 1.46 -23.33
CA ARG A 297 16.76 2.33 -23.96
C ARG A 297 16.42 3.81 -23.87
N SER A 298 15.15 4.19 -23.93
CA SER A 298 14.70 5.59 -23.77
C SER A 298 14.40 5.96 -22.32
N CYS A 299 14.49 5.02 -21.40
CA CYS A 299 14.07 5.22 -20.01
C CYS A 299 15.21 5.76 -19.13
N ILE A 300 14.87 6.77 -18.32
CA ILE A 300 15.72 7.32 -17.26
C ILE A 300 15.75 6.37 -16.07
N THR A 301 14.60 5.79 -15.75
CA THR A 301 14.43 4.82 -14.65
C THR A 301 14.04 3.46 -15.18
N THR A 302 14.59 2.41 -14.58
CA THR A 302 14.34 1.01 -14.96
C THR A 302 14.32 0.13 -13.72
N LEU A 303 13.80 -1.08 -13.86
CA LEU A 303 13.85 -2.10 -12.82
C LEU A 303 14.89 -3.17 -13.18
N SER A 304 15.58 -3.71 -12.18
CA SER A 304 16.48 -4.84 -12.40
C SER A 304 15.73 -6.16 -12.54
N THR A 305 14.64 -6.33 -11.80
CA THR A 305 13.80 -7.52 -11.77
C THR A 305 12.41 -7.16 -11.22
N HIS A 306 11.38 -7.92 -11.60
CA HIS A 306 10.04 -7.81 -11.02
C HIS A 306 9.90 -8.58 -9.69
N MET A 307 10.88 -9.43 -9.39
CA MET A 307 10.93 -10.22 -8.16
C MET A 307 12.39 -10.45 -7.75
N PRO A 308 12.77 -10.19 -6.50
CA PRO A 308 14.14 -10.43 -6.08
C PRO A 308 14.48 -11.93 -6.14
N HIS A 309 15.70 -12.24 -6.58
CA HIS A 309 16.21 -13.60 -6.71
C HIS A 309 17.51 -13.73 -5.94
N CYS A 310 17.45 -14.34 -4.75
CA CYS A 310 18.57 -14.45 -3.82
C CYS A 310 19.13 -15.87 -3.71
N GLY A 311 18.93 -16.70 -4.74
CA GLY A 311 19.32 -18.10 -4.80
C GLY A 311 18.11 -19.03 -4.86
N ASP A 312 18.35 -20.33 -4.59
CA ASP A 312 17.31 -21.35 -4.68
C ASP A 312 16.15 -21.09 -3.70
N PRO A 313 14.88 -21.29 -4.10
CA PRO A 313 13.75 -21.07 -3.20
C PRO A 313 13.88 -21.82 -1.87
N VAL A 314 13.34 -21.24 -0.80
CA VAL A 314 13.21 -21.91 0.52
C VAL A 314 12.48 -23.26 0.35
N ARG A 315 12.81 -24.29 1.13
CA ARG A 315 12.16 -25.61 0.99
C ARG A 315 10.70 -25.52 1.43
N LYS A 316 9.85 -26.42 0.94
CA LYS A 316 8.43 -26.41 1.30
C LYS A 316 8.24 -26.68 2.80
N GLU A 317 9.12 -27.49 3.37
CA GLU A 317 9.12 -27.94 4.77
C GLU A 317 9.60 -26.85 5.74
N ASP A 318 10.25 -25.80 5.24
CA ASP A 318 10.73 -24.68 6.04
C ASP A 318 9.65 -23.58 6.21
N ILE A 319 8.46 -23.77 5.63
CA ILE A 319 7.31 -22.85 5.74
C ILE A 319 6.13 -23.61 6.34
N PHE A 320 5.68 -23.17 7.51
CA PHE A 320 4.45 -23.61 8.13
C PHE A 320 3.31 -22.66 7.77
N VAL A 321 2.26 -23.17 7.13
CA VAL A 321 1.12 -22.39 6.68
C VAL A 321 -0.05 -22.55 7.64
N ALA A 322 -0.50 -21.43 8.20
CA ALA A 322 -1.63 -21.33 9.10
C ALA A 322 -2.80 -20.64 8.40
N VAL A 323 -3.87 -21.38 8.12
CA VAL A 323 -5.09 -20.84 7.49
C VAL A 323 -6.12 -20.55 8.55
N LYS A 324 -6.45 -19.27 8.76
CA LYS A 324 -7.55 -18.86 9.63
C LYS A 324 -8.89 -19.07 8.92
N THR A 325 -9.79 -19.84 9.52
CA THR A 325 -11.16 -20.06 9.03
C THR A 325 -12.15 -20.14 10.19
N CYS A 326 -13.42 -20.39 9.88
CA CYS A 326 -14.44 -20.75 10.86
C CYS A 326 -15.45 -21.71 10.23
N GLN A 327 -16.26 -22.38 11.06
CA GLN A 327 -17.22 -23.40 10.63
C GLN A 327 -18.09 -22.95 9.44
N LYS A 328 -18.50 -21.67 9.45
CA LYS A 328 -19.31 -21.06 8.39
C LYS A 328 -18.68 -21.17 7.00
N PHE A 329 -17.36 -21.13 6.90
CA PHE A 329 -16.64 -21.05 5.63
C PHE A 329 -16.03 -22.36 5.14
N HIS A 330 -16.20 -23.45 5.90
CA HIS A 330 -15.73 -24.79 5.55
C HIS A 330 -16.22 -25.25 4.17
N MET A 331 -17.47 -24.94 3.80
CA MET A 331 -18.07 -25.38 2.54
C MET A 331 -17.87 -24.40 1.38
N GLU A 332 -17.57 -23.13 1.65
CA GLU A 332 -17.51 -22.08 0.63
C GLU A 332 -16.07 -21.69 0.28
N ARG A 333 -15.19 -21.52 1.27
CA ARG A 333 -13.85 -20.94 1.08
C ARG A 333 -12.75 -21.99 1.06
N ILE A 334 -12.80 -22.97 1.95
CA ILE A 334 -11.78 -24.04 1.99
C ILE A 334 -11.70 -24.85 0.70
N PRO A 335 -12.80 -25.17 -0.02
CA PRO A 335 -12.70 -25.84 -1.30
C PRO A 335 -11.93 -25.04 -2.35
N VAL A 336 -11.90 -23.70 -2.26
CA VAL A 336 -11.08 -22.86 -3.13
C VAL A 336 -9.60 -23.02 -2.78
N VAL A 337 -9.25 -22.97 -1.50
CA VAL A 337 -7.88 -23.22 -1.01
C VAL A 337 -7.37 -24.58 -1.50
N LYS A 338 -8.18 -25.64 -1.34
CA LYS A 338 -7.91 -27.01 -1.85
C LYS A 338 -7.69 -27.09 -3.35
N LYS A 339 -8.49 -26.36 -4.14
CA LYS A 339 -8.41 -26.37 -5.62
C LYS A 339 -7.25 -25.53 -6.17
N THR A 340 -6.64 -24.68 -5.36
CA THR A 340 -5.66 -23.68 -5.82
C THR A 340 -4.26 -23.97 -5.26
N TRP A 341 -3.90 -23.35 -4.14
CA TRP A 341 -2.52 -23.24 -3.67
C TRP A 341 -2.14 -24.21 -2.55
N GLU A 342 -3.11 -24.88 -1.89
CA GLU A 342 -2.83 -25.80 -0.78
C GLU A 342 -1.84 -26.91 -1.15
N LYS A 343 -1.96 -27.44 -2.37
CA LYS A 343 -1.09 -28.50 -2.90
C LYS A 343 0.41 -28.15 -2.89
N ASP A 344 0.74 -26.86 -2.82
CA ASP A 344 2.11 -26.38 -2.79
C ASP A 344 2.69 -26.25 -1.37
N ALA A 345 1.86 -26.40 -0.33
CA ALA A 345 2.30 -26.43 1.07
C ALA A 345 2.71 -27.84 1.49
N ALA A 346 3.86 -27.98 2.16
CA ALA A 346 4.24 -29.24 2.82
C ALA A 346 3.71 -29.33 4.26
N LEU A 347 3.68 -28.19 4.96
CA LEU A 347 3.19 -28.08 6.34
C LEU A 347 2.05 -27.06 6.37
N LEU A 348 0.83 -27.52 6.59
CA LEU A 348 -0.36 -26.67 6.61
C LEU A 348 -1.35 -27.14 7.67
N GLU A 349 -1.94 -26.19 8.38
CA GLU A 349 -3.06 -26.44 9.29
C GLU A 349 -4.18 -25.40 9.11
N TYR A 350 -5.42 -25.88 9.17
CA TYR A 350 -6.62 -25.04 9.21
C TYR A 350 -7.01 -24.78 10.65
N TYR A 351 -7.12 -23.51 11.03
CA TYR A 351 -7.52 -23.09 12.38
C TYR A 351 -8.95 -22.58 12.37
N SER A 352 -9.84 -23.35 12.99
CA SER A 352 -11.27 -23.10 13.03
C SER A 352 -11.78 -23.10 14.48
N ASP A 353 -12.97 -22.55 14.68
CA ASP A 353 -13.75 -22.69 15.92
C ASP A 353 -14.51 -24.02 16.02
N TYR A 354 -14.34 -24.89 15.01
CA TYR A 354 -14.97 -26.21 14.95
C TYR A 354 -14.01 -27.23 14.36
N ALA A 355 -13.82 -28.35 15.06
CA ALA A 355 -13.05 -29.50 14.57
C ALA A 355 -13.87 -30.30 13.55
N ASP A 356 -13.41 -30.34 12.30
CA ASP A 356 -14.05 -30.98 11.18
C ASP A 356 -13.14 -32.08 10.62
N PRO A 357 -13.48 -33.37 10.77
CA PRO A 357 -12.62 -34.44 10.25
C PRO A 357 -12.49 -34.46 8.72
N SER A 358 -13.44 -33.86 7.98
CA SER A 358 -13.42 -33.83 6.52
C SER A 358 -12.50 -32.74 5.94
N ILE A 359 -12.26 -31.71 6.74
CA ILE A 359 -11.30 -30.63 6.49
C ILE A 359 -10.50 -30.57 7.78
N PRO A 360 -9.42 -31.36 7.95
CA PRO A 360 -8.81 -31.65 9.26
C PRO A 360 -8.39 -30.37 9.99
N THR A 361 -9.36 -29.73 10.65
CA THR A 361 -9.23 -28.42 11.27
C THR A 361 -8.82 -28.61 12.70
N ILE A 362 -7.98 -27.70 13.16
CA ILE A 362 -7.48 -27.62 14.51
C ILE A 362 -8.30 -26.57 15.25
N ASP A 363 -9.09 -27.02 16.22
CA ASP A 363 -9.70 -26.15 17.22
C ASP A 363 -8.71 -25.89 18.35
N LEU A 364 -8.36 -24.61 18.54
CA LEU A 364 -7.44 -24.17 19.59
C LEU A 364 -8.17 -23.72 20.87
N GLY A 365 -9.48 -23.96 20.97
CA GLY A 365 -10.33 -23.52 22.08
C GLY A 365 -10.62 -22.02 22.05
N VAL A 366 -10.47 -21.37 20.90
CA VAL A 366 -10.76 -19.94 20.71
C VAL A 366 -12.02 -19.78 19.86
N PRO A 367 -13.10 -19.20 20.41
CA PRO A 367 -14.34 -18.98 19.67
C PRO A 367 -14.14 -18.09 18.43
N ASN A 368 -15.00 -18.26 17.42
CA ASN A 368 -15.04 -17.34 16.30
C ASN A 368 -15.66 -15.99 16.71
N THR A 369 -15.21 -14.93 16.02
CA THR A 369 -15.53 -13.53 16.29
C THR A 369 -15.85 -12.81 14.97
N GLU A 370 -16.61 -11.72 15.01
CA GLU A 370 -17.05 -11.04 13.76
C GLU A 370 -16.13 -9.90 13.27
N ARG A 371 -15.32 -9.30 14.14
CA ARG A 371 -14.65 -8.00 13.87
C ARG A 371 -13.13 -7.97 14.07
N GLY A 372 -12.52 -9.11 14.36
CA GLY A 372 -11.09 -9.23 14.61
C GLY A 372 -10.77 -10.61 15.19
N HIS A 373 -9.56 -11.10 14.99
CA HIS A 373 -9.21 -12.49 15.27
C HIS A 373 -7.96 -12.64 16.15
N CYS A 374 -7.65 -11.64 16.98
CA CYS A 374 -6.42 -11.60 17.79
C CYS A 374 -6.22 -12.87 18.62
N GLY A 375 -7.26 -13.34 19.33
CA GLY A 375 -7.15 -14.54 20.17
C GLY A 375 -6.71 -15.77 19.36
N LYS A 376 -7.31 -15.96 18.18
CA LYS A 376 -7.00 -17.06 17.26
C LYS A 376 -5.57 -16.92 16.73
N THR A 377 -5.18 -15.72 16.30
CA THR A 377 -3.83 -15.45 15.80
C THR A 377 -2.75 -15.70 16.86
N PHE A 378 -2.95 -15.27 18.12
CA PHE A 378 -1.99 -15.57 19.20
C PHE A 378 -1.96 -17.05 19.58
N ALA A 379 -3.07 -17.77 19.47
CA ALA A 379 -3.09 -19.21 19.65
C ALA A 379 -2.29 -19.94 18.56
N ILE A 380 -2.38 -19.47 17.31
CA ILE A 380 -1.55 -19.95 16.18
C ILE A 380 -0.06 -19.69 16.45
N LEU A 381 0.31 -18.48 16.88
CA LEU A 381 1.70 -18.16 17.22
C LEU A 381 2.26 -19.11 18.29
N LYS A 382 1.50 -19.34 19.38
CA LYS A 382 1.88 -20.28 20.44
C LYS A 382 2.02 -21.70 19.92
N ARG A 383 1.17 -22.11 18.98
CA ARG A 383 1.21 -23.45 18.38
C ARG A 383 2.43 -23.64 17.49
N PHE A 384 2.72 -22.68 16.61
CA PHE A 384 3.90 -22.69 15.75
C PHE A 384 5.22 -22.72 16.54
N ALA A 385 5.27 -22.04 17.69
CA ALA A 385 6.45 -22.00 18.56
C ALA A 385 6.76 -23.34 19.25
N ARG A 386 5.89 -24.36 19.16
CA ARG A 386 6.12 -25.68 19.76
C ARG A 386 6.84 -26.57 18.75
N ASP A 387 8.07 -26.99 19.08
CA ASP A 387 8.88 -27.84 18.19
C ASP A 387 8.23 -29.18 17.85
N VAL A 388 7.36 -29.70 18.73
CA VAL A 388 6.56 -30.91 18.49
C VAL A 388 5.51 -30.74 17.38
N VAL A 389 5.15 -29.50 17.04
CA VAL A 389 4.22 -29.18 15.95
C VAL A 389 4.99 -28.97 14.65
N THR A 390 6.04 -28.17 14.68
CA THR A 390 6.88 -27.90 13.52
C THR A 390 8.22 -27.29 13.92
N GLN A 391 9.26 -27.54 13.11
CA GLN A 391 10.56 -26.88 13.19
C GLN A 391 10.80 -25.89 12.04
N ALA A 392 9.77 -25.59 11.24
CA ALA A 392 9.86 -24.66 10.12
C ALA A 392 10.40 -23.28 10.54
N ASP A 393 11.22 -22.68 9.69
CA ASP A 393 11.83 -21.37 9.91
C ASP A 393 10.82 -20.22 9.77
N TRP A 394 9.80 -20.42 8.93
CA TRP A 394 8.82 -19.41 8.55
C TRP A 394 7.42 -19.82 8.93
N LEU A 395 6.65 -18.89 9.47
CA LEU A 395 5.22 -18.96 9.66
C LEU A 395 4.54 -18.04 8.64
N LEU A 396 3.67 -18.60 7.79
CA LEU A 396 2.72 -17.84 6.98
C LEU A 396 1.34 -17.94 7.64
N ILE A 397 0.74 -16.80 7.96
CA ILE A 397 -0.66 -16.72 8.41
C ILE A 397 -1.48 -16.07 7.30
N VAL A 398 -2.55 -16.74 6.87
CA VAL A 398 -3.47 -16.24 5.84
C VAL A 398 -4.93 -16.43 6.26
N ASP A 399 -5.82 -15.62 5.70
CA ASP A 399 -7.25 -15.84 5.81
C ASP A 399 -7.70 -16.88 4.76
N ASP A 400 -8.84 -17.52 4.98
CA ASP A 400 -9.40 -18.53 4.08
C ASP A 400 -9.91 -17.96 2.73
N ASP A 401 -9.93 -16.64 2.57
CA ASP A 401 -10.18 -15.92 1.33
C ASP A 401 -8.95 -15.19 0.75
N THR A 402 -7.75 -15.50 1.24
CA THR A 402 -6.48 -15.09 0.63
C THR A 402 -6.09 -16.05 -0.51
N LEU A 403 -5.73 -15.49 -1.66
CA LEU A 403 -5.08 -16.23 -2.75
C LEU A 403 -3.57 -15.96 -2.69
N ILE A 404 -2.75 -17.01 -2.65
CA ILE A 404 -1.29 -16.88 -2.52
C ILE A 404 -0.52 -17.88 -3.38
N SER A 405 0.58 -17.44 -3.98
CA SER A 405 1.54 -18.30 -4.69
C SER A 405 2.68 -18.72 -3.77
N LEU A 406 2.58 -19.92 -3.19
CA LEU A 406 3.63 -20.47 -2.33
C LEU A 406 4.98 -20.65 -3.05
N PRO A 407 5.06 -21.04 -4.34
CA PRO A 407 6.33 -21.06 -5.06
C PRO A 407 7.02 -19.69 -5.13
N ARG A 408 6.26 -18.62 -5.39
CA ARG A 408 6.78 -17.24 -5.40
C ARG A 408 7.20 -16.82 -3.99
N LEU A 409 6.38 -17.09 -2.98
CA LEU A 409 6.72 -16.81 -1.60
C LEU A 409 8.06 -17.45 -1.21
N ARG A 410 8.29 -18.71 -1.57
CA ARG A 410 9.57 -19.42 -1.31
C ARG A 410 10.78 -18.75 -1.95
N THR A 411 10.63 -18.21 -3.16
CA THR A 411 11.67 -17.42 -3.83
C THR A 411 11.94 -16.11 -3.09
N LEU A 412 10.88 -15.40 -2.67
CA LEU A 412 11.01 -14.15 -1.93
C LEU A 412 11.67 -14.37 -0.56
N LEU A 413 11.26 -15.39 0.19
CA LEU A 413 11.78 -15.67 1.52
C LEU A 413 13.26 -16.06 1.53
N ARG A 414 13.81 -16.53 0.41
CA ARG A 414 15.25 -16.78 0.28
C ARG A 414 16.08 -15.51 0.49
N CYS A 415 15.53 -14.33 0.19
CA CYS A 415 16.22 -13.07 0.39
C CYS A 415 16.37 -12.67 1.85
N TYR A 416 15.63 -13.30 2.76
CA TYR A 416 15.61 -12.94 4.17
C TYR A 416 16.32 -14.01 5.01
N ASN A 417 17.01 -13.56 6.06
CA ASN A 417 17.64 -14.44 7.03
C ASN A 417 16.61 -14.89 8.09
N PRO A 418 16.24 -16.17 8.19
CA PRO A 418 15.24 -16.64 9.16
C PRO A 418 15.70 -16.51 10.63
N ARG A 419 17.00 -16.27 10.87
CA ARG A 419 17.55 -16.02 12.20
C ARG A 419 17.35 -14.58 12.68
N GLU A 420 16.97 -13.67 11.79
CA GLU A 420 16.58 -12.31 12.13
C GLU A 420 15.08 -12.26 12.46
N PRO A 421 14.62 -11.33 13.32
CA PRO A 421 13.21 -11.15 13.60
C PRO A 421 12.51 -10.46 12.40
N VAL A 422 12.16 -11.25 11.39
CA VAL A 422 11.44 -10.78 10.20
C VAL A 422 9.93 -10.84 10.42
N ALA A 423 9.25 -9.73 10.13
CA ALA A 423 7.81 -9.62 9.95
C ALA A 423 7.56 -8.97 8.56
N LEU A 424 6.99 -9.73 7.62
CA LEU A 424 6.92 -9.39 6.20
C LEU A 424 5.50 -9.50 5.64
N GLY A 425 5.09 -8.51 4.83
CA GLY A 425 3.87 -8.54 4.01
C GLY A 425 3.53 -7.15 3.46
N GLU A 426 2.26 -6.88 3.18
CA GLU A 426 1.83 -5.53 2.81
C GLU A 426 1.71 -4.68 4.08
N ARG A 427 2.37 -3.51 4.10
CA ARG A 427 2.52 -2.68 5.30
C ARG A 427 1.54 -1.53 5.26
N TYR A 428 0.70 -1.43 6.28
CA TYR A 428 -0.11 -0.23 6.55
C TYR A 428 0.43 0.51 7.79
N GLY A 429 0.02 1.77 7.91
CA GLY A 429 0.33 2.64 9.04
C GLY A 429 -0.90 3.00 9.85
N TYR A 430 -0.72 3.18 11.15
CA TYR A 430 -1.69 3.81 12.04
C TYR A 430 -1.00 4.90 12.87
N GLY A 431 -1.42 6.15 12.76
CA GLY A 431 -0.94 7.28 13.55
C GLY A 431 0.54 7.63 13.35
N LEU A 432 1.12 7.39 12.16
CA LEU A 432 2.58 7.47 11.93
C LEU A 432 3.20 8.85 12.24
N GLY A 433 2.44 9.93 12.12
CA GLY A 433 2.90 11.28 12.49
C GLY A 433 2.76 11.64 13.98
N GLN A 434 2.17 10.76 14.79
CA GLN A 434 1.78 11.03 16.18
C GLN A 434 2.26 9.94 17.15
N GLY A 435 3.35 9.25 16.81
CA GLY A 435 3.91 8.16 17.63
C GLY A 435 3.15 6.83 17.49
N GLY A 436 2.44 6.65 16.39
CA GLY A 436 1.78 5.40 16.03
C GLY A 436 2.75 4.32 15.55
N TYR A 437 2.25 3.38 14.74
CA TYR A 437 3.00 2.18 14.36
C TYR A 437 2.58 1.62 13.01
N SER A 438 3.44 0.77 12.45
CA SER A 438 3.15 -0.02 11.26
C SER A 438 2.65 -1.41 11.61
N TYR A 439 1.84 -1.98 10.72
CA TYR A 439 1.35 -3.34 10.82
C TYR A 439 1.30 -4.00 9.43
N ILE A 440 1.29 -5.33 9.41
CA ILE A 440 1.14 -6.11 8.18
C ILE A 440 -0.33 -6.48 8.06
N THR A 441 -0.93 -6.23 6.91
CA THR A 441 -2.34 -6.54 6.69
C THR A 441 -2.59 -8.04 6.78
N GLY A 442 -3.65 -8.45 7.50
CA GLY A 442 -3.95 -9.86 7.70
C GLY A 442 -4.36 -10.59 6.41
N GLY A 443 -5.21 -9.93 5.60
CA GLY A 443 -5.79 -10.51 4.39
C GLY A 443 -4.79 -10.68 3.26
N GLY A 444 -3.81 -9.76 3.13
CA GLY A 444 -2.69 -9.89 2.21
C GLY A 444 -1.77 -11.07 2.53
N GLY A 445 -1.83 -11.58 3.77
CA GLY A 445 -0.98 -12.65 4.27
C GLY A 445 0.21 -12.11 5.05
N MET A 446 0.43 -12.63 6.25
CA MET A 446 1.49 -12.21 7.17
C MET A 446 2.55 -13.29 7.28
N VAL A 447 3.81 -12.92 7.08
CA VAL A 447 4.93 -13.84 7.26
C VAL A 447 5.79 -13.43 8.44
N PHE A 448 6.10 -14.40 9.30
CA PHE A 448 6.97 -14.22 10.45
C PHE A 448 8.09 -15.26 10.45
N SER A 449 9.30 -14.83 10.74
CA SER A 449 10.38 -15.75 11.13
C SER A 449 10.07 -16.38 12.50
N ARG A 450 10.60 -17.58 12.74
CA ARG A 450 10.58 -18.20 14.08
C ARG A 450 11.19 -17.32 15.16
N MET A 451 12.23 -16.54 14.82
CA MET A 451 12.82 -15.55 15.71
C MET A 451 11.83 -14.45 16.10
N ALA A 452 11.08 -13.88 15.15
CA ALA A 452 10.08 -12.85 15.42
C ALA A 452 8.96 -13.38 16.33
N VAL A 453 8.44 -14.58 16.04
CA VAL A 453 7.41 -15.22 16.87
C VAL A 453 7.91 -15.47 18.29
N SER A 454 9.13 -15.97 18.43
CA SER A 454 9.75 -16.24 19.74
C SER A 454 9.87 -14.97 20.59
N LYS A 455 10.36 -13.87 20.00
CA LYS A 455 10.45 -12.57 20.68
C LYS A 455 9.07 -12.04 21.08
N LEU A 456 8.08 -12.17 20.20
CA LEU A 456 6.72 -11.71 20.47
C LEU A 456 6.08 -12.47 21.63
N LEU A 457 6.19 -13.80 21.65
CA LEU A 457 5.63 -14.63 22.73
C LEU A 457 6.36 -14.46 24.07
N ALA A 458 7.68 -14.24 24.04
CA ALA A 458 8.49 -13.97 25.24
C ALA A 458 8.21 -12.58 25.85
N SER A 459 7.59 -11.68 25.10
CA SER A 459 7.24 -10.34 25.57
C SER A 459 5.93 -10.29 26.37
N SER A 460 5.60 -9.11 26.89
CA SER A 460 4.31 -8.78 27.50
C SER A 460 3.18 -8.54 26.50
N CYS A 461 3.43 -8.68 25.20
CA CYS A 461 2.44 -8.49 24.14
C CYS A 461 1.26 -9.47 24.28
N ARG A 462 0.03 -8.97 24.40
CA ARG A 462 -1.18 -9.79 24.49
C ARG A 462 -2.34 -9.10 23.78
N CYS A 463 -3.31 -9.89 23.33
CA CYS A 463 -4.61 -9.36 22.92
C CYS A 463 -5.32 -8.71 24.11
N TYR A 464 -5.84 -7.50 23.93
CA TYR A 464 -6.73 -6.89 24.92
C TYR A 464 -8.15 -7.50 24.88
N SER A 465 -8.51 -8.15 23.76
CA SER A 465 -9.68 -9.00 23.62
C SER A 465 -9.49 -9.96 22.44
N ASP A 466 -10.14 -11.12 22.46
CA ASP A 466 -10.02 -12.10 21.37
C ASP A 466 -10.50 -11.56 20.01
N ASN A 467 -11.46 -10.63 20.04
CA ASN A 467 -12.03 -9.99 18.86
C ASN A 467 -11.31 -8.71 18.42
N ALA A 468 -10.15 -8.38 19.00
CA ALA A 468 -9.33 -7.27 18.55
C ALA A 468 -8.80 -7.51 17.11
N PRO A 469 -8.57 -6.46 16.31
CA PRO A 469 -7.88 -6.57 15.02
C PRO A 469 -6.48 -7.12 15.25
N ASP A 470 -6.23 -8.32 14.75
CA ASP A 470 -5.02 -9.09 15.02
C ASP A 470 -3.79 -8.45 14.41
N ASP A 471 -3.88 -8.01 13.17
CA ASP A 471 -2.83 -7.30 12.45
C ASP A 471 -2.36 -6.04 13.19
N MET A 472 -3.29 -5.17 13.61
CA MET A 472 -2.97 -3.95 14.35
C MET A 472 -2.37 -4.24 15.73
N VAL A 473 -2.87 -5.25 16.46
CA VAL A 473 -2.29 -5.64 17.75
C VAL A 473 -0.86 -6.18 17.56
N LEU A 474 -0.64 -7.03 16.54
CA LEU A 474 0.71 -7.51 16.22
C LEU A 474 1.63 -6.35 15.84
N GLY A 475 1.19 -5.41 15.01
CA GLY A 475 1.97 -4.22 14.64
C GLY A 475 2.37 -3.37 15.86
N MET A 476 1.43 -3.13 16.77
CA MET A 476 1.70 -2.41 18.02
C MET A 476 2.78 -3.13 18.85
N CYS A 477 2.70 -4.46 18.94
CA CYS A 477 3.67 -5.25 19.67
C CYS A 477 5.04 -5.30 19.01
N LEU A 478 5.11 -5.43 17.68
CA LEU A 478 6.35 -5.39 16.92
C LEU A 478 7.05 -4.04 17.11
N ASN A 479 6.29 -2.95 17.03
CA ASN A 479 6.80 -1.59 17.30
C ASN A 479 7.35 -1.47 18.72
N ALA A 480 6.62 -1.94 19.74
CA ALA A 480 7.08 -1.92 21.13
C ALA A 480 8.35 -2.75 21.38
N LEU A 481 8.59 -3.77 20.53
CA LEU A 481 9.79 -4.63 20.57
C LEU A 481 10.93 -4.10 19.70
N GLY A 482 10.74 -3.00 18.98
CA GLY A 482 11.71 -2.49 18.00
C GLY A 482 11.95 -3.45 16.83
N ILE A 483 10.96 -4.29 16.50
CA ILE A 483 10.99 -5.19 15.34
C ILE A 483 10.30 -4.45 14.19
N PRO A 484 11.04 -4.02 13.15
CA PRO A 484 10.47 -3.25 12.05
C PRO A 484 9.56 -4.12 11.18
N VAL A 485 8.43 -3.55 10.76
CA VAL A 485 7.56 -4.17 9.75
C VAL A 485 8.19 -3.99 8.37
N THR A 486 8.45 -5.10 7.71
CA THR A 486 9.02 -5.12 6.36
C THR A 486 7.90 -5.16 5.32
N HIS A 487 7.83 -4.12 4.50
CA HIS A 487 6.92 -4.06 3.37
C HIS A 487 7.48 -4.86 2.19
N SER A 488 6.61 -5.62 1.53
CA SER A 488 6.84 -6.12 0.18
C SER A 488 5.71 -5.64 -0.74
N PRO A 489 6.03 -5.04 -1.90
CA PRO A 489 5.03 -4.63 -2.88
C PRO A 489 4.40 -5.80 -3.64
N LEU A 490 4.73 -7.06 -3.27
CA LEU A 490 4.20 -8.26 -3.90
C LEU A 490 2.99 -8.83 -3.14
N PHE A 491 2.70 -8.34 -1.93
CA PHE A 491 1.54 -8.72 -1.13
C PHE A 491 0.43 -7.70 -1.31
N HIS A 492 -0.82 -8.16 -1.41
CA HIS A 492 -1.97 -7.30 -1.71
C HIS A 492 -3.19 -7.66 -0.86
N GLN A 493 -3.68 -6.70 -0.07
CA GLN A 493 -4.87 -6.75 0.78
C GLN A 493 -6.16 -6.61 -0.02
N ALA A 494 -6.07 -6.17 -1.28
CA ALA A 494 -7.20 -6.00 -2.18
C ALA A 494 -7.08 -6.91 -3.43
N ARG A 495 -8.14 -6.91 -4.26
CA ARG A 495 -8.24 -7.80 -5.43
C ARG A 495 -7.39 -7.21 -6.55
N PRO A 496 -6.97 -7.98 -7.56
CA PRO A 496 -6.20 -7.42 -8.68
C PRO A 496 -6.86 -6.21 -9.35
N SER A 497 -8.20 -6.20 -9.45
CA SER A 497 -8.97 -5.09 -10.03
C SER A 497 -8.97 -3.82 -9.18
N ASP A 498 -8.62 -3.91 -7.91
CA ASP A 498 -8.54 -2.75 -7.01
C ASP A 498 -7.19 -2.02 -7.14
N TYR A 499 -6.27 -2.51 -7.98
CA TYR A 499 -4.98 -1.87 -8.28
C TYR A 499 -4.90 -1.48 -9.77
N PRO A 500 -4.14 -0.41 -10.12
CA PRO A 500 -3.88 -0.07 -11.51
C PRO A 500 -3.20 -1.21 -12.27
N LYS A 501 -3.63 -1.45 -13.51
CA LYS A 501 -2.99 -2.44 -14.39
C LYS A 501 -1.50 -2.12 -14.59
N ASP A 502 -1.19 -0.84 -14.77
CA ASP A 502 0.16 -0.35 -15.01
C ASP A 502 1.07 -0.51 -13.79
N LEU A 503 0.51 -0.71 -12.59
CA LEU A 503 1.26 -1.08 -11.39
C LEU A 503 1.55 -2.59 -11.38
N LEU A 504 0.52 -3.41 -11.64
CA LEU A 504 0.64 -4.86 -11.58
C LEU A 504 1.51 -5.44 -12.71
N VAL A 505 1.63 -4.77 -13.86
CA VAL A 505 2.39 -5.27 -15.02
C VAL A 505 3.88 -5.44 -14.74
N HIS A 506 4.45 -4.61 -13.84
CA HIS A 506 5.86 -4.64 -13.46
C HIS A 506 6.09 -5.24 -12.07
N GLN A 507 5.11 -5.95 -11.53
CA GLN A 507 5.23 -6.71 -10.30
C GLN A 507 5.04 -8.20 -10.58
N THR A 508 5.53 -9.04 -9.68
CA THR A 508 5.22 -10.48 -9.67
C THR A 508 4.48 -10.81 -8.38
N PRO A 509 3.14 -10.65 -8.35
CA PRO A 509 2.37 -10.77 -7.12
C PRO A 509 2.59 -12.10 -6.40
N VAL A 510 2.74 -12.05 -5.09
CA VAL A 510 2.74 -13.20 -4.18
C VAL A 510 1.33 -13.50 -3.72
N SER A 511 0.52 -12.50 -3.39
CA SER A 511 -0.84 -12.69 -2.90
C SER A 511 -1.84 -11.62 -3.37
N PHE A 512 -3.12 -11.94 -3.26
CA PHE A 512 -4.27 -11.05 -3.40
C PHE A 512 -5.37 -11.43 -2.40
N HIS A 513 -6.24 -10.47 -2.06
CA HIS A 513 -7.37 -10.67 -1.15
C HIS A 513 -8.56 -9.80 -1.55
N LYS A 514 -9.82 -10.21 -1.57
CA LYS A 514 -10.45 -11.47 -1.16
C LYS A 514 -11.33 -12.01 -2.27
N HIS A 515 -11.96 -13.17 -2.03
CA HIS A 515 -12.95 -13.82 -2.92
C HIS A 515 -14.21 -12.99 -3.25
N TRP A 516 -14.28 -11.71 -2.87
CA TRP A 516 -15.46 -10.86 -3.04
C TRP A 516 -15.64 -10.38 -4.49
N ASN A 517 -16.82 -10.68 -5.06
CA ASN A 517 -17.21 -10.28 -6.41
C ASN A 517 -16.20 -10.70 -7.50
N ILE A 518 -15.55 -11.86 -7.32
CA ILE A 518 -14.63 -12.47 -8.27
C ILE A 518 -14.84 -13.98 -8.34
N ASP A 519 -14.34 -14.62 -9.41
CA ASP A 519 -14.08 -16.06 -9.40
C ASP A 519 -12.64 -16.27 -8.86
N PRO A 520 -12.48 -16.73 -7.61
CA PRO A 520 -11.16 -16.80 -7.00
C PRO A 520 -10.28 -17.90 -7.60
N VAL A 521 -10.86 -18.96 -8.15
CA VAL A 521 -10.10 -20.01 -8.84
C VAL A 521 -9.54 -19.46 -10.14
N LYS A 522 -10.37 -18.77 -10.93
CA LYS A 522 -9.91 -18.11 -12.17
C LYS A 522 -8.82 -17.08 -11.85
N VAL A 523 -9.04 -16.21 -10.87
CA VAL A 523 -8.06 -15.20 -10.47
C VAL A 523 -6.74 -15.82 -10.03
N TYR A 524 -6.78 -16.92 -9.28
CA TYR A 524 -5.57 -17.65 -8.90
C TYR A 524 -4.79 -18.14 -10.14
N TYR A 525 -5.46 -18.80 -11.09
CA TYR A 525 -4.79 -19.32 -12.27
C TYR A 525 -4.31 -18.23 -13.23
N GLU A 526 -4.99 -17.08 -13.26
CA GLU A 526 -4.61 -15.93 -14.07
C GLU A 526 -3.38 -15.20 -13.51
N TRP A 527 -3.32 -15.01 -12.19
CA TRP A 527 -2.33 -14.13 -11.57
C TRP A 527 -1.22 -14.85 -10.80
N LEU A 528 -1.51 -16.01 -10.20
CA LEU A 528 -0.69 -16.61 -9.14
C LEU A 528 -0.20 -18.03 -9.43
N ALA A 529 -0.91 -18.80 -10.28
CA ALA A 529 -0.46 -20.11 -10.71
C ALA A 529 0.81 -20.04 -11.58
N GLY A 530 1.69 -21.01 -11.42
CA GLY A 530 2.93 -21.13 -12.18
C GLY A 530 4.19 -21.10 -11.31
N ASN A 531 5.17 -21.94 -11.66
CA ASN A 531 6.49 -21.98 -11.05
C ASN A 531 7.46 -21.13 -11.89
N ALA A 532 7.90 -20.00 -11.33
CA ALA A 532 9.08 -19.23 -11.74
C ALA A 532 9.11 -18.57 -13.14
N GLY A 533 9.47 -17.29 -13.14
CA GLY A 533 9.98 -16.54 -14.31
C GLY A 533 9.04 -15.45 -14.85
N PRO A 534 9.55 -14.29 -15.33
CA PRO A 534 8.75 -13.25 -16.00
C PRO A 534 8.06 -13.69 -17.31
N THR A 535 8.11 -14.97 -17.68
CA THR A 535 7.86 -15.48 -19.03
C THR A 535 7.01 -16.76 -19.10
N SER A 536 6.44 -17.26 -18.00
CA SER A 536 5.75 -18.56 -18.01
C SER A 536 4.26 -18.50 -17.64
N HIS A 537 3.48 -17.65 -18.33
CA HIS A 537 2.08 -17.97 -18.65
C HIS A 537 1.55 -17.10 -19.82
N PRO A 538 0.74 -17.67 -20.75
CA PRO A 538 0.34 -16.97 -21.99
C PRO A 538 -0.54 -15.73 -21.78
N SER A 539 -1.33 -15.68 -20.71
CA SER A 539 -2.24 -14.55 -20.48
C SER A 539 -1.50 -13.24 -20.23
N ASN A 540 -0.29 -13.27 -19.67
CA ASN A 540 0.50 -12.04 -19.47
C ASN A 540 1.16 -11.50 -20.74
N TRP A 541 1.27 -12.27 -21.83
CA TRP A 541 1.84 -11.73 -23.09
C TRP A 541 0.80 -10.94 -23.88
N GLU A 542 -0.49 -11.32 -23.87
CA GLU A 542 -1.55 -10.52 -24.51
C GLU A 542 -1.66 -9.15 -23.82
N TRP A 543 -1.59 -9.10 -22.48
CA TRP A 543 -1.63 -7.84 -21.71
C TRP A 543 -0.37 -6.97 -21.84
N ARG A 544 0.81 -7.58 -22.00
CA ARG A 544 2.09 -6.85 -22.17
C ARG A 544 2.37 -6.42 -23.61
N ALA A 545 1.65 -6.98 -24.58
CA ALA A 545 1.75 -6.62 -25.99
C ALA A 545 0.75 -5.51 -26.39
N GLU A 546 -0.32 -5.28 -25.60
CA GLU A 546 -1.27 -4.17 -25.80
C GLU A 546 -0.75 -2.80 -25.28
N LEU A 547 0.32 -2.79 -24.49
CA LEU A 547 1.05 -1.61 -23.98
C LEU A 547 2.43 -1.49 -24.63
#